data_AF-J2WSR0-F1
#
_entry.id   AF-J2WSR0-F1
#
_cell.length_a   1.000
_cell.length_b   1.000
_cell.length_c   1.000
_cell.angle_alpha   90.00
_cell.angle_beta   90.00
_cell.angle_gamma   90.00
#
_symmetry.space_group_name_H-M   'P 1'
#
loop_
_entity.id
_entity.type
_entity.pdbx_description
1 polymer ?
#
loop_
_entity_poly.entity_id
_entity_poly.type
_entity_poly.pdbx_seq_one_letter_code
_entity_poly.pdbx_strand_id
1 'polypeptide(L)' 'MRGRLLAELDQAERKAWDALARYKFQMFGYWAAIWVHLNRVGEFKRPNPWKGLVLAARKQEEDR' A
#
# COMPACT_ATOMS: atom_id res chain seq x y z
N MET A 1 7.15 17.35 -12.40
CA MET A 1 6.02 16.41 -12.22
C MET A 1 6.41 15.11 -11.52
N ARG A 2 7.44 14.40 -11.98
CA ARG A 2 7.88 13.11 -11.41
C ARG A 2 8.19 13.15 -9.90
N GLY A 3 8.90 14.18 -9.42
CA GLY A 3 9.22 14.33 -7.99
C GLY A 3 7.99 14.51 -7.09
N ARG A 4 6.94 15.17 -7.58
CA ARG A 4 5.68 15.31 -6.84
C ARG A 4 4.97 13.97 -6.69
N LEU A 5 4.91 13.19 -7.77
CA LEU A 5 4.30 11.85 -7.75
C LEU A 5 5.03 10.90 -6.79
N LEU A 6 6.36 10.96 -6.72
CA LEU A 6 7.13 10.18 -5.72
C LEU A 6 6.77 10.58 -4.29
N ALA A 7 6.69 11.88 -4.00
CA ALA A 7 6.33 12.37 -2.67
C ALA A 7 4.90 11.96 -2.26
N GLU A 8 3.94 12.03 -3.18
CA GLU A 8 2.56 11.55 -2.96
C GLU A 8 2.52 10.04 -2.74
N LEU A 9 3.34 9.28 -3.47
CA LEU A 9 3.46 7.84 -3.32
C LEU A 9 4.03 7.47 -1.95
N ASP A 10 5.10 8.14 -1.51
CA ASP A 10 5.65 7.95 -0.15
C ASP A 10 4.64 8.34 0.94
N GLN A 11 3.84 9.38 0.69
CA GLN A 11 2.81 9.80 1.64
C GLN A 11 1.67 8.76 1.73
N ALA A 12 1.22 8.23 0.59
CA ALA A 12 0.21 7.18 0.54
C ALA A 12 0.69 5.92 1.28
N GLU A 13 1.96 5.55 1.10
CA GLU A 13 2.57 4.42 1.82
C GLU A 13 2.53 4.61 3.34
N ARG A 14 3.00 5.76 3.82
CA ARG A 14 3.02 6.09 5.26
C ARG A 14 1.61 6.09 5.85
N LYS A 15 0.64 6.69 5.16
CA LYS A 15 -0.75 6.77 5.63
C LYS A 15 -1.44 5.40 5.65
N ALA A 16 -1.14 4.53 4.70
CA ALA A 16 -1.64 3.16 4.71
C ALA A 16 -1.11 2.38 5.92
N TRP A 17 0.20 2.48 6.22
CA TRP A 17 0.79 1.86 7.40
C TRP A 17 0.20 2.40 8.71
N ASP A 18 0.08 3.72 8.85
CA ASP A 18 -0.53 4.33 10.04
C ASP A 18 -2.00 3.89 10.23
N ALA A 19 -2.77 3.81 9.14
CA ALA A 19 -4.14 3.32 9.19
C ALA A 19 -4.20 1.84 9.62
N LEU A 20 -3.34 0.99 9.05
CA LEU A 20 -3.28 -0.43 9.37
C LEU A 20 -2.91 -0.66 10.84
N ALA A 21 -1.91 0.07 11.36
CA ALA A 21 -1.48 -0.01 12.75
C ALA A 21 -2.58 0.40 13.75
N ARG A 22 -3.63 1.08 13.29
CA ARG A 22 -4.77 1.55 14.09
C ARG A 22 -6.07 0.81 13.78
N TYR A 23 -6.00 -0.34 13.11
CA TYR A 23 -7.17 -1.14 12.69
C TYR A 23 -8.16 -0.37 11.78
N LYS A 24 -7.74 0.71 11.13
CA LYS A 24 -8.58 1.50 10.21
C LYS A 24 -8.55 0.88 8.80
N PHE A 25 -9.08 -0.34 8.66
CA PHE A 25 -8.94 -1.15 7.44
C PHE A 25 -9.47 -0.47 6.16
N GLN A 26 -10.58 0.27 6.23
CA GLN A 26 -11.09 1.03 5.09
C GLN A 26 -10.10 2.11 4.64
N MET A 27 -9.47 2.83 5.59
CA MET A 27 -8.47 3.85 5.27
C MET A 27 -7.16 3.24 4.79
N PHE A 28 -6.78 2.08 5.32
CA PHE A 28 -5.67 1.30 4.78
C PHE A 28 -5.90 0.97 3.31
N GLY A 29 -7.06 0.38 2.97
CA GLY A 29 -7.41 0.04 1.59
C GLY A 29 -7.42 1.25 0.67
N TYR A 30 -7.98 2.38 1.14
CA TYR A 30 -7.98 3.65 0.40
C TYR A 30 -6.57 4.14 0.05
N TRP A 31 -5.68 4.23 1.04
CA TRP A 31 -4.31 4.71 0.81
C TRP A 31 -3.47 3.71 0.01
N ALA A 32 -3.67 2.40 0.23
CA ALA A 32 -3.00 1.35 -0.54
C ALA A 32 -3.39 1.40 -2.03
N ALA A 33 -4.67 1.63 -2.34
CA ALA A 33 -5.14 1.79 -3.71
C ALA A 33 -4.51 3.02 -4.39
N ILE A 34 -4.43 4.15 -3.68
CA ILE A 34 -3.73 5.36 -4.17
C ILE A 34 -2.27 5.05 -4.47
N TRP A 35 -1.57 4.37 -3.56
CA TRP A 35 -0.16 3.99 -3.77
C TRP A 35 0.03 3.13 -5.01
N VAL A 36 -0.82 2.10 -5.21
CA VAL A 36 -0.76 1.22 -6.40
C VAL A 36 -1.01 2.03 -7.67
N HIS A 37 -1.99 2.92 -7.66
CA HIS A 37 -2.29 3.79 -8.79
C HIS A 37 -1.10 4.70 -9.12
N LEU A 38 -0.52 5.38 -8.13
CA LEU A 38 0.64 6.26 -8.28
C LEU A 38 1.88 5.49 -8.78
N ASN A 39 2.12 4.28 -8.26
CA ASN A 39 3.23 3.43 -8.69
C ASN A 39 3.11 3.04 -10.17
N ARG A 40 1.87 2.78 -10.62
CA ARG A 40 1.55 2.45 -12.01
C ARG A 40 1.71 3.65 -12.94
N VAL A 41 1.06 4.77 -12.66
CA VAL A 41 1.07 5.95 -13.55
C VAL A 41 2.43 6.67 -13.57
N GLY A 42 3.21 6.57 -12.49
CA GLY A 42 4.57 7.09 -12.44
C GLY A 42 5.63 6.14 -12.98
N GLU A 43 5.25 4.94 -13.42
CA GLU A 43 6.14 3.87 -13.89
C GLU A 43 7.32 3.60 -12.94
N PHE A 44 7.10 3.75 -11.63
CA PHE A 44 8.18 3.68 -10.64
C PHE A 44 8.64 2.24 -10.36
N LYS A 45 7.80 1.25 -10.69
CA LYS A 45 8.10 -0.19 -10.52
C LYS A 45 8.54 -0.56 -9.10
N ARG A 46 8.07 0.16 -8.08
CA ARG A 46 8.39 -0.17 -6.68
C ARG A 46 7.72 -1.47 -6.28
N PRO A 47 8.40 -2.34 -5.49
CA PRO A 47 7.78 -3.53 -4.94
C PRO A 47 6.64 -3.12 -3.99
N ASN A 48 5.56 -3.90 -3.97
CA ASN A 48 4.43 -3.62 -3.10
C ASN A 48 4.85 -3.76 -1.62
N PRO A 49 4.74 -2.69 -0.80
CA PRO A 49 5.20 -2.69 0.59
C PRO A 49 4.40 -3.65 1.48
N TRP A 50 3.16 -4.00 1.10
CA TRP A 50 2.29 -4.90 1.87
C TRP A 50 2.35 -6.36 1.40
N LYS A 51 3.29 -6.72 0.51
CA LYS A 51 3.41 -8.10 0.01
C LYS A 51 3.48 -9.13 1.14
N GLY A 52 4.24 -8.85 2.20
CA GLY A 52 4.35 -9.74 3.36
C GLY A 52 3.01 -9.98 4.06
N LEU A 53 2.16 -8.96 4.18
CA LEU A 53 0.83 -9.07 4.78
C LEU A 53 -0.10 -9.92 3.92
N VAL A 54 -0.05 -9.75 2.60
CA VAL A 54 -0.85 -10.55 1.65
C VAL A 54 -0.46 -12.03 1.75
N LEU A 55 0.83 -12.33 1.83
CA LEU A 55 1.31 -13.70 2.00
C LEU A 55 0.86 -14.30 3.34
N ALA A 56 0.96 -13.53 4.44
CA ALA A 56 0.49 -13.98 5.74
C ALA A 56 -1.03 -14.24 5.75
N ALA A 57 -1.82 -13.35 5.13
CA ALA A 57 -3.27 -13.51 5.02
C ALA A 57 -3.64 -14.76 4.20
N ARG A 58 -2.94 -14.99 3.08
CA ARG A 58 -3.15 -16.17 2.24
C ARG A 58 -2.86 -17.46 2.99
N LYS A 59 -1.74 -17.51 3.71
CA LYS A 59 -1.41 -18.67 4.55
C LYS A 59 -2.51 -18.92 5.60
N GLN A 60 -2.97 -17.87 6.26
CA GLN A 60 -4.02 -17.98 7.27
C GLN A 60 -5.37 -18.45 6.70
N GLU A 61 -5.66 -18.16 5.43
CA GLU A 61 -6.84 -18.69 4.72
C GLU A 61 -6.66 -20.18 4.39
N GLU A 62 -5.48 -20.57 3.89
CA GLU A 62 -5.16 -21.96 3.55
C GLU A 62 -5.18 -22.90 4.79
N ASP A 63 -4.85 -22.36 5.97
CA ASP A 63 -4.84 -23.07 7.25
C ASP A 63 -6.25 -23.18 7.90
N ARG A 64 -7.31 -22.62 7.30
CA ARG A 64 -8.71 -22.69 7.80
C ARG A 64 -9.48 -23.89 7.25
#